data_AF-M9MFS6-F1
#
_entry.id   AF-M9MFS6-F1
#
_cell.length_a   1.000
_cell.length_b   1.000
_cell.length_c   1.000
_cell.angle_alpha   90.00
_cell.angle_beta   90.00
_cell.angle_gamma   90.00
#
_symmetry.space_group_name_H-M   'P 1'
#
loop_
_entity.id
_entity.type
_entity.pdbx_description
1 polymer ?
#
loop_
_entity_poly.entity_id
_entity_poly.type
_entity_poly.pdbx_seq_one_letter_code
_entity_poly.pdbx_strand_id
1 'polypeptide(L)'
;MGFNKNLVQRAESQAPPKNVGAISAPPSSPPSLCTQPVYTVKMAKSKNSSQHNQVRKAHRNGIKKPKTNKYPSLRGVDPKFVRNQRYAKHGTEKALKAARAEA
;
A
#
# COMPACT_ATOMS: atom_id res chain seq x y z
N MET A 1 11.13 27.77 14.38
CA MET A 1 9.87 27.29 14.98
C MET A 1 8.84 27.10 13.88
N GLY A 2 8.13 25.97 13.86
CA GLY A 2 7.13 25.66 12.84
C GLY A 2 7.04 24.17 12.50
N PHE A 3 7.14 23.30 13.50
CA PHE A 3 6.91 21.86 13.35
C PHE A 3 5.44 21.67 12.95
N ASN A 4 5.20 21.17 11.74
CA ASN A 4 3.85 21.00 11.20
C ASN A 4 3.10 19.92 12.00
N LYS A 5 2.24 20.34 12.94
CA LYS A 5 1.51 19.47 13.87
C LYS A 5 0.51 18.52 13.20
N ASN A 6 0.22 18.71 11.92
CA ASN A 6 -0.73 17.88 11.15
C ASN A 6 -0.12 16.59 10.58
N LEU A 7 1.17 16.32 10.81
CA LEU A 7 1.82 15.08 10.39
C LEU A 7 1.86 14.01 11.49
N VAL A 8 1.71 14.41 12.77
CA VAL A 8 1.75 13.46 13.90
C VAL A 8 0.40 12.76 14.10
N GLN A 9 -0.72 13.38 13.74
CA GLN A 9 -2.07 12.81 13.98
C GLN A 9 -2.56 11.81 12.93
N ARG A 10 -1.76 11.47 11.91
CA ARG A 10 -2.07 10.37 10.98
C ARG A 10 -1.26 9.10 11.24
N ALA A 11 -0.33 9.13 12.19
CA ALA A 11 0.51 8.00 12.54
C ALA A 11 -0.11 7.07 13.61
N GLU A 12 -1.29 7.39 14.14
CA GLU A 12 -1.93 6.63 15.23
C GLU A 12 -3.18 5.84 14.80
N SER A 13 -3.63 5.91 13.54
CA SER A 13 -4.90 5.27 13.12
C SER A 13 -4.77 3.87 12.53
N GLN A 14 -3.64 3.17 12.73
CA GLN A 14 -3.52 1.75 12.42
C GLN A 14 -3.02 1.00 13.66
N ALA A 15 -3.89 0.96 14.67
CA ALA A 15 -3.77 -0.03 15.73
C ALA A 15 -3.97 -1.44 15.11
N PRO A 16 -3.15 -2.44 15.47
CA PRO A 16 -3.46 -3.83 15.12
C PRO A 16 -4.78 -4.22 15.81
N PRO A 17 -5.61 -5.09 15.20
CA PRO A 17 -6.82 -5.54 15.85
C PRO A 17 -6.46 -6.25 17.16
N LYS A 18 -6.90 -5.66 18.28
CA LYS A 18 -6.84 -6.29 19.60
C LYS A 18 -7.77 -7.50 19.58
N ASN A 19 -7.19 -8.69 19.50
CA ASN A 19 -7.88 -9.93 19.80
C ASN A 19 -8.14 -9.96 21.32
N VAL A 20 -9.34 -9.58 21.71
CA VAL A 20 -9.85 -9.73 23.07
C VAL A 20 -11.31 -10.14 22.98
N GLY A 21 -11.53 -11.45 22.97
CA GLY A 21 -12.84 -12.08 23.01
C GLY A 21 -12.71 -13.41 23.73
N ALA A 22 -12.70 -13.30 25.07
CA ALA A 22 -12.89 -14.33 26.08
C ALA A 22 -12.98 -15.79 25.62
N ILE A 23 -11.99 -16.55 26.09
CA ILE A 23 -12.02 -17.99 26.28
C ILE A 23 -13.09 -18.28 27.34
N SER A 24 -14.33 -18.54 26.93
CA SER A 24 -15.32 -19.16 27.82
C SER A 24 -14.98 -20.65 27.94
N ALA A 25 -14.86 -21.12 29.17
CA ALA A 25 -14.57 -22.50 29.55
C ALA A 25 -15.37 -23.55 28.75
N PRO A 26 -14.79 -24.74 28.51
CA PRO A 26 -15.47 -25.81 27.79
C PRO A 26 -16.66 -26.35 28.60
N PRO A 27 -17.82 -26.63 27.98
CA PRO A 27 -18.82 -27.44 28.65
C PRO A 27 -18.25 -28.85 28.85
N SER A 28 -18.11 -29.21 30.12
CA SER A 28 -17.85 -30.55 30.62
C SER A 28 -19.04 -31.47 30.31
N SER A 29 -19.06 -32.08 29.14
CA SER A 29 -19.92 -33.22 28.81
C SER A 29 -19.30 -33.98 27.64
N PRO A 30 -18.64 -35.13 27.84
CA PRO A 30 -18.20 -35.94 26.71
C PRO A 30 -19.44 -36.49 25.99
N PRO A 31 -19.66 -36.19 24.69
CA PRO A 31 -20.66 -36.91 23.94
C PRO A 31 -20.25 -38.39 23.92
N SER A 32 -21.21 -39.22 24.33
CA SER A 32 -21.18 -40.68 24.27
C SER A 32 -20.40 -41.19 23.06
N LEU A 33 -19.51 -42.15 23.33
CA LEU A 33 -18.75 -42.95 22.37
C LEU A 33 -19.55 -43.28 21.10
N CYS A 34 -19.45 -42.42 20.08
CA CYS A 34 -19.43 -42.91 18.73
C CYS A 34 -17.94 -43.11 18.42
N THR A 35 -17.48 -44.35 18.58
CA THR A 35 -16.26 -44.80 17.91
C THR A 35 -16.47 -44.55 16.42
N GLN A 36 -16.06 -43.38 15.95
CA GLN A 36 -16.05 -43.08 14.53
C GLN A 36 -14.96 -43.97 13.93
N PRO A 37 -15.27 -44.79 12.91
CA PRO A 37 -14.25 -45.58 12.26
C PRO A 37 -13.16 -44.62 11.81
N VAL A 38 -11.91 -44.89 12.19
CA VAL A 38 -10.74 -44.18 11.69
C VAL A 38 -10.57 -44.53 10.22
N TYR A 39 -11.43 -43.95 9.38
CA TYR A 39 -11.20 -43.94 7.95
C TYR A 39 -9.94 -43.10 7.75
N THR A 40 -8.82 -43.77 7.54
CA THR A 40 -7.61 -43.14 7.05
C THR A 40 -7.98 -42.57 5.67
N VAL A 41 -8.48 -41.33 5.63
CA VAL A 41 -8.61 -40.61 4.37
C VAL A 41 -7.19 -40.50 3.87
N LYS A 42 -6.84 -41.38 2.93
CA LYS A 42 -5.64 -41.24 2.12
C LYS A 42 -5.73 -39.85 1.52
N MET A 43 -5.01 -38.90 2.10
CA MET A 43 -5.09 -37.49 1.73
C MET A 43 -4.83 -37.39 0.24
N ALA A 44 -5.90 -37.23 -0.53
CA ALA A 44 -5.80 -37.09 -1.96
C ALA A 44 -4.99 -35.82 -2.22
N LYS A 45 -3.88 -35.95 -2.94
CA LYS A 45 -3.00 -34.84 -3.26
C LYS A 45 -3.83 -33.76 -3.96
N SER A 46 -3.93 -32.58 -3.35
CA SER A 46 -4.56 -31.41 -3.95
C SER A 46 -3.63 -30.76 -4.98
N LYS A 47 -4.18 -29.96 -5.88
CA LYS A 47 -3.39 -29.19 -6.85
C LYS A 47 -2.55 -28.14 -6.11
N ASN A 48 -1.25 -28.11 -6.38
CA ASN A 48 -0.31 -27.23 -5.66
C ASN A 48 -0.33 -25.77 -6.15
N SER A 49 -0.84 -25.47 -7.36
CA SER A 49 -0.89 -24.11 -7.93
C SER A 49 -1.91 -23.98 -9.07
N SER A 50 -2.51 -22.79 -9.25
CA SER A 50 -3.42 -22.47 -10.36
C SER A 50 -3.45 -20.97 -10.70
N GLN A 51 -3.33 -20.65 -11.99
CA GLN A 51 -3.48 -19.28 -12.52
C GLN A 51 -4.86 -19.02 -13.16
N HIS A 52 -5.74 -20.03 -13.21
CA HIS A 52 -6.96 -20.03 -14.03
C HIS A 52 -7.90 -18.83 -13.77
N ASN A 53 -8.05 -18.40 -12.53
CA ASN A 53 -8.94 -17.30 -12.17
C ASN A 53 -8.23 -15.93 -12.03
N GLN A 54 -6.91 -15.87 -12.25
CA GLN A 54 -6.16 -14.63 -12.00
C GLN A 54 -6.48 -13.58 -13.07
N VAL A 55 -6.49 -13.99 -14.34
CA VAL A 55 -6.81 -13.12 -15.49
C VAL A 55 -8.24 -12.58 -15.38
N ARG A 56 -9.21 -13.45 -15.05
CA ARG A 56 -10.61 -13.05 -14.87
C ARG A 56 -10.75 -11.98 -13.78
N LYS A 57 -10.12 -12.18 -12.61
CA LYS A 57 -10.14 -11.18 -11.52
C LYS A 57 -9.47 -9.86 -11.92
N ALA A 58 -8.33 -9.91 -12.63
CA ALA A 58 -7.63 -8.71 -13.09
C ALA A 58 -8.48 -7.90 -14.09
N HIS A 59 -9.20 -8.58 -14.99
CA HIS A 59 -10.08 -7.92 -15.96
C HIS A 59 -11.41 -7.43 -15.35
N ARG A 60 -11.90 -8.00 -14.24
CA ARG A 60 -13.09 -7.46 -13.54
C ARG A 60 -12.93 -5.99 -13.14
N ASN A 61 -11.75 -5.61 -12.66
CA ASN A 61 -11.43 -4.22 -12.30
C ASN A 61 -10.76 -3.46 -13.47
N GLY A 62 -10.38 -4.19 -14.53
CA GLY A 62 -9.62 -3.70 -15.68
C GLY A 62 -8.13 -3.51 -15.38
N ILE A 63 -7.27 -3.94 -16.32
CA ILE A 63 -5.84 -3.65 -16.26
C ILE A 63 -5.62 -2.22 -16.76
N LYS A 64 -5.50 -1.27 -15.84
CA LYS A 64 -5.31 0.15 -16.17
C LYS A 64 -3.85 0.43 -16.52
N LYS A 65 -3.65 1.22 -17.59
CA LYS A 65 -2.34 1.74 -17.96
C LYS A 65 -1.86 2.77 -16.92
N PRO A 66 -0.54 2.94 -16.70
CA PRO A 66 -0.04 4.02 -15.86
C PRO A 66 -0.47 5.38 -16.44
N LYS A 67 -0.80 6.33 -15.56
CA LYS A 67 -1.18 7.68 -15.97
C LYS A 67 0.05 8.43 -16.45
N THR A 68 -0.02 8.97 -17.66
CA THR A 68 1.02 9.86 -18.21
C THR A 68 0.69 11.30 -17.84
N ASN A 69 1.65 12.00 -17.23
CA ASN A 69 1.54 13.43 -16.94
C ASN A 69 2.48 14.19 -17.88
N LYS A 70 2.11 15.42 -18.25
CA LYS A 70 2.96 16.30 -19.11
C LYS A 70 4.34 16.53 -18.51
N TYR A 71 4.42 16.59 -17.18
CA TYR A 71 5.66 16.80 -16.43
C TYR A 71 5.85 15.68 -15.40
N PRO A 72 6.81 14.76 -15.58
CA PRO A 72 7.14 13.73 -14.60
C PRO A 72 7.98 14.30 -13.44
N SER A 73 8.09 13.55 -12.34
CA SER A 73 8.91 13.93 -11.20
C SER A 73 10.40 13.75 -11.48
N LEU A 74 11.25 14.69 -11.01
CA LEU A 74 12.72 14.60 -11.10
C LEU A 74 13.34 13.77 -9.95
N ARG A 75 12.62 12.79 -9.39
CA ARG A 75 13.16 11.91 -8.34
C ARG A 75 14.10 10.90 -9.00
N GLY A 76 15.29 10.70 -8.42
CA GLY A 76 16.33 9.81 -8.96
C GLY A 76 17.22 10.42 -10.05
N VAL A 77 17.01 11.69 -10.43
CA VAL A 77 17.91 12.42 -11.32
C VAL A 77 19.16 12.87 -10.55
N ASP A 78 20.30 12.98 -11.24
CA ASP A 78 21.58 13.41 -10.66
C ASP A 78 21.42 14.64 -9.73
N PRO A 79 21.80 14.52 -8.45
CA PRO A 79 21.74 15.63 -7.51
C PRO A 79 22.50 16.88 -7.95
N LYS A 80 23.60 16.76 -8.73
CA LYS A 80 24.35 17.93 -9.22
C LYS A 80 23.56 18.69 -10.26
N PHE A 81 22.98 17.97 -11.23
CA PHE A 81 22.07 18.56 -12.22
C PHE A 81 20.85 19.24 -11.57
N VAL A 82 20.18 18.56 -10.62
CA VAL A 82 18.98 19.09 -9.97
C VAL A 82 19.29 20.35 -9.15
N ARG A 83 20.43 20.38 -8.44
CA ARG A 83 20.88 21.58 -7.70
C ARG A 83 21.10 22.77 -8.64
N ASN A 84 21.79 22.56 -9.76
CA ASN A 84 22.02 23.61 -10.74
C ASN A 84 20.70 24.12 -11.36
N GLN A 85 19.81 23.20 -11.78
CA GLN A 85 18.52 23.56 -12.37
C GLN A 85 17.68 24.41 -11.40
N ARG A 86 17.73 24.13 -10.10
CA ARG A 86 17.03 24.93 -9.08
C ARG A 86 17.54 26.37 -9.05
N TYR A 87 18.86 26.58 -9.05
CA TYR A 87 19.42 27.93 -9.03
C TYR A 87 19.14 28.69 -10.32
N ALA A 88 19.23 28.03 -11.48
CA ALA A 88 18.90 28.63 -12.77
C ALA A 88 17.45 29.15 -12.82
N LYS A 89 16.48 28.32 -12.41
CA LYS A 89 15.05 28.69 -12.36
C LYS A 89 14.81 29.91 -11.45
N HIS A 90 15.39 29.91 -10.25
CA HIS A 90 15.27 31.05 -9.34
C HIS A 90 15.90 32.33 -9.90
N GLY A 91 17.02 32.24 -10.62
CA GLY A 91 17.62 33.39 -11.31
C GLY A 91 16.70 33.95 -12.39
N THR A 92 16.13 33.08 -13.24
CA THR A 92 15.21 33.51 -14.30
C THR A 92 13.93 34.13 -13.75
N GLU A 93 13.37 33.58 -12.66
CA GLU A 93 12.17 34.14 -12.02
C GLU A 93 12.41 35.56 -11.49
N LYS A 94 13.59 35.82 -10.90
CA LYS A 94 13.94 37.17 -10.41
C LYS A 94 14.09 38.16 -11.56
N ALA A 95 14.78 37.78 -12.63
CA ALA A 95 14.98 38.66 -13.80
C ALA A 95 13.65 38.99 -14.48
N LEU A 96 12.79 37.98 -14.67
CA LEU A 96 11.45 38.19 -15.25
C LEU A 96 10.56 39.07 -14.35
N LYS A 97 10.69 38.94 -13.02
CA LYS A 97 9.95 39.79 -12.09
C LYS A 97 10.40 41.25 -12.18
N ALA A 98 11.70 41.50 -12.27
CA ALA A 98 12.23 42.86 -12.45
C ALA A 98 11.76 43.46 -13.79
N ALA A 99 11.91 42.72 -14.89
CA ALA A 99 11.47 43.16 -16.21
C ALA A 99 9.96 43.45 -16.28
N ARG A 100 9.12 42.70 -15.55
CA ARG A 100 7.68 42.96 -15.45
C ARG A 100 7.30 44.10 -14.50
N ALA A 101 8.19 44.51 -13.61
CA ALA A 101 7.96 45.62 -12.71
C ALA A 101 8.42 46.96 -13.33
N GLU A 102 9.37 46.88 -14.26
CA GLU A 102 9.87 48.02 -15.05
C GLU A 102 8.99 48.35 -16.27
N ALA A 103 8.19 47.38 -16.73
CA ALA A 103 7.18 47.55 -17.77
C ALA A 103 5.82 47.93 -17.18
#